data_AF-A0A2E8L5Y8-F1
#
_entry.id   AF-A0A2E8L5Y8-F1
#
_cell.length_a   1.000
_cell.length_b   1.000
_cell.length_c   1.000
_cell.angle_alpha   90.00
_cell.angle_beta   90.00
_cell.angle_gamma   90.00
#
_symmetry.space_group_name_H-M   'P 1'
#
loop_
_entity.id
_entity.type
_entity.pdbx_description
1 polymer ?
#
loop_
_entity_poly.entity_id
_entity_poly.type
_entity_poly.pdbx_seq_one_letter_code
_entity_poly.pdbx_strand_id
1 'polypeptide(L)'
;MAMKPVDINQILQSLSEGPAEGVSLMALARSTGKRLPELQKFLQTHRVCFIETGQTKYKLNPNPPINGLVKSAQLDIKRQSAKKRQQQILIWVVVSAAILVAFTLLGGFA
;
A
#
# COMPACT_ATOMS: atom_id res chain seq x y z
N MET A 1 -3.81 26.20 -5.86
CA MET A 1 -3.71 25.09 -6.83
C MET A 1 -4.02 23.79 -6.12
N ALA A 2 -4.99 23.02 -6.63
CA ALA A 2 -5.29 21.68 -6.12
C ALA A 2 -4.26 20.69 -6.67
N MET A 3 -3.80 19.77 -5.83
CA MET A 3 -2.82 18.73 -6.19
C MET A 3 -3.45 17.74 -7.18
N LYS A 4 -2.70 17.28 -8.19
CA LYS A 4 -3.26 16.33 -9.16
C LYS A 4 -3.48 14.97 -8.48
N PRO A 5 -4.51 14.20 -8.86
CA PRO A 5 -4.79 12.89 -8.26
C PRO A 5 -3.63 11.88 -8.41
N VAL A 6 -2.85 11.99 -9.48
CA VAL A 6 -1.62 11.19 -9.68
C VAL A 6 -0.58 11.46 -8.59
N ASP A 7 -0.44 12.73 -8.18
CA ASP A 7 0.50 13.15 -7.15
C ASP A 7 0.08 12.63 -5.77
N ILE A 8 -1.23 12.61 -5.52
CA ILE A 8 -1.81 12.10 -4.26
C ILE A 8 -1.53 10.61 -4.11
N ASN A 9 -1.71 9.82 -5.18
CA ASN A 9 -1.44 8.38 -5.15
C ASN A 9 0.02 8.07 -4.87
N GLN A 10 0.97 8.84 -5.43
CA GLN A 10 2.40 8.68 -5.14
C GLN A 10 2.76 9.01 -3.69
N ILE A 11 2.14 10.05 -3.11
CA ILE A 11 2.32 10.41 -1.70
C ILE A 11 1.79 9.29 -0.79
N LEU A 12 0.59 8.79 -1.07
CA LEU A 12 -0.02 7.69 -0.31
C LEU A 12 0.78 6.40 -0.42
N GLN A 13 1.26 6.07 -1.61
CA GLN A 13 2.09 4.89 -1.84
C GLN A 13 3.41 4.99 -1.05
N SER A 14 4.10 6.12 -1.13
CA SER A 14 5.34 6.40 -0.37
C SER A 14 5.13 6.28 1.15
N LEU A 15 3.97 6.70 1.65
CA LEU A 15 3.63 6.58 3.07
C LEU A 15 3.24 5.15 3.49
N SER A 16 2.69 4.35 2.58
CA SER A 16 2.31 2.96 2.86
C SER A 16 3.50 1.99 2.80
N GLU A 17 4.45 2.26 1.90
CA GLU A 17 5.69 1.48 1.73
C GLU A 17 6.80 1.95 2.68
N GLY A 18 6.61 3.09 3.33
CA GLY A 18 7.54 3.67 4.30
C GLY A 18 7.67 2.88 5.60
N PRO A 19 8.70 3.19 6.42
CA PRO A 19 8.97 2.49 7.67
C PRO A 19 7.82 2.64 8.67
N ALA A 20 7.67 1.63 9.53
CA ALA A 20 6.70 1.58 10.63
C ALA A 20 6.89 2.68 11.68
N GLU A 21 7.88 3.57 11.54
CA GLU A 21 8.08 4.78 12.34
C GLU A 21 7.50 6.04 11.69
N GLY A 22 7.28 6.03 10.37
CA GLY A 22 6.77 7.15 9.59
C GLY A 22 7.82 7.75 8.66
N VAL A 23 7.34 8.50 7.67
CA VAL A 23 8.16 9.11 6.62
C VAL A 23 8.32 10.60 6.90
N SER A 24 9.55 11.11 6.86
CA SER A 24 9.77 12.55 7.02
C SER A 24 9.30 13.32 5.79
N LEU A 25 8.92 14.59 5.98
CA LEU A 25 8.54 15.50 4.88
C LEU A 25 9.64 15.59 3.81
N MET A 26 10.91 15.58 4.20
CA MET A 26 12.03 15.58 3.25
C MET A 26 12.13 14.29 2.45
N ALA A 27 11.90 13.13 3.07
CA ALA A 27 11.89 11.85 2.36
C ALA A 27 10.74 11.76 1.36
N LEU A 28 9.55 12.25 1.76
CA LEU A 28 8.39 12.41 0.86
C LEU A 28 8.67 13.35 -0.31
N ALA A 29 9.32 14.48 -0.06
CA ALA A 29 9.68 15.43 -1.11
C ALA A 29 10.65 14.81 -2.13
N ARG A 30 11.62 14.00 -1.66
CA ARG A 30 12.53 13.27 -2.55
C ARG A 30 11.83 12.18 -3.36
N SER A 31 10.93 11.41 -2.75
CA SER A 31 10.27 10.30 -3.45
C SER A 31 9.23 10.78 -4.47
N THR A 32 8.55 11.88 -4.17
CA THR A 32 7.45 12.40 -5.01
C THR A 32 7.87 13.57 -5.91
N GLY A 33 9.08 14.11 -5.74
CA GLY A 33 9.55 15.29 -6.45
C GLY A 33 8.78 16.57 -6.13
N LYS A 34 8.00 16.58 -5.03
CA LYS A 34 7.13 17.71 -4.65
C LYS A 34 7.83 18.67 -3.70
N ARG A 35 7.38 19.94 -3.75
CA ARG A 35 7.91 20.98 -2.87
C ARG A 35 7.40 20.76 -1.44
N LEU A 36 8.28 20.99 -0.46
CA LEU A 36 7.96 20.89 0.97
C LEU A 36 6.70 21.67 1.40
N PRO A 37 6.47 22.93 0.96
CA PRO A 37 5.29 23.68 1.37
C PRO A 37 3.98 23.09 0.83
N GLU A 38 4.02 22.46 -0.35
CA GLU A 38 2.84 21.83 -0.95
C GLU A 38 2.48 20.54 -0.21
N LEU A 39 3.48 19.71 0.11
CA LEU A 39 3.31 18.51 0.92
C LEU A 39 2.80 18.84 2.32
N GLN A 40 3.37 19.87 2.95
CA GLN A 40 2.93 20.32 4.27
C GLN A 40 1.48 20.80 4.24
N LYS A 41 1.11 21.61 3.24
CA LYS A 41 -0.27 22.06 3.06
C LYS A 41 -1.23 20.89 2.82
N PHE A 42 -0.82 19.91 2.02
CA PHE A 42 -1.61 18.70 1.76
C PHE A 42 -1.84 17.89 3.03
N LEU A 43 -0.78 17.58 3.79
CA LEU A 43 -0.87 16.85 5.05
C LEU A 43 -1.73 17.60 6.08
N GLN A 44 -1.60 18.92 6.15
CA GLN A 44 -2.42 19.76 7.03
C GLN A 44 -3.90 19.82 6.60
N THR A 45 -4.19 19.79 5.30
CA THR A 45 -5.56 19.75 4.77
C THR A 45 -6.24 18.41 5.12
N HIS A 46 -5.45 17.34 5.21
CA HIS A 46 -5.92 15.98 5.43
C HIS A 46 -5.46 15.39 6.78
N ARG A 47 -5.44 16.20 7.85
CA ARG A 47 -5.04 15.78 9.22
C ARG A 47 -5.78 14.55 9.76
N VAL A 48 -6.97 14.28 9.25
CA VAL A 48 -7.78 13.10 9.59
C VAL A 48 -7.12 11.79 9.11
N CYS A 49 -6.45 11.85 7.97
CA CYS A 49 -5.84 10.70 7.30
C CYS A 49 -4.37 10.50 7.67
N PHE A 50 -3.73 11.49 8.30
CA PHE A 50 -2.29 11.48 8.59
C PHE A 50 -2.01 11.79 10.05
N ILE A 51 -1.10 11.02 10.65
CA ILE A 51 -0.62 11.20 12.03
C ILE A 51 0.84 11.62 12.01
N GLU A 52 1.17 12.64 12.78
CA GLU A 52 2.54 13.05 13.01
C GLU A 52 3.14 12.18 14.12
N THR A 53 4.17 11.40 13.81
CA THR A 53 4.82 10.47 14.74
C THR A 53 6.26 10.92 14.97
N GLY A 54 6.56 11.44 16.17
CA GLY A 54 7.92 11.87 16.56
C GLY A 54 8.43 13.07 15.75
N GLN A 55 8.37 14.26 16.35
CA GLN A 55 8.92 15.58 15.96
C GLN A 55 8.85 16.07 14.50
N THR A 56 8.87 15.24 13.45
CA THR A 56 8.77 15.62 12.02
C THR A 56 8.39 14.46 11.05
N LYS A 57 8.01 13.26 11.53
CA LYS A 57 7.62 12.14 10.63
C LYS A 57 6.10 12.03 10.52
N TYR A 58 5.61 11.67 9.34
CA TYR A 58 4.19 11.47 9.05
C TYR A 58 3.89 10.02 8.71
N LYS A 59 2.71 9.57 9.14
CA LYS A 59 2.16 8.25 8.84
C LYS A 59 0.72 8.35 8.37
N LEU A 60 0.28 7.31 7.67
CA LEU A 60 -1.14 7.06 7.47
C LEU A 60 -1.81 6.72 8.80
N ASN A 61 -2.94 7.34 9.07
CA ASN A 61 -3.78 7.01 10.21
C ASN A 61 -4.40 5.63 10.01
N PRO A 62 -4.17 4.65 10.90
CA PRO A 62 -4.81 3.34 10.82
C PRO A 62 -6.32 3.40 11.11
N ASN A 63 -6.77 4.42 11.85
CA ASN A 63 -8.18 4.64 12.22
C ASN A 63 -8.61 6.08 11.90
N PRO A 64 -8.74 6.45 10.61
CA PRO A 64 -9.29 7.76 10.26
C PRO A 64 -10.75 7.86 10.75
N PRO A 65 -11.18 8.98 11.37
CA PRO A 65 -12.58 9.18 11.74
C PRO A 65 -13.51 8.90 10.56
N ILE A 66 -14.40 7.92 10.77
CA ILE A 66 -15.26 7.35 9.74
C ILE A 66 -16.43 8.29 9.50
N ASN A 67 -16.25 9.32 8.68
CA ASN A 67 -17.37 10.02 8.06
C ASN A 67 -17.75 9.31 6.74
N GLY A 68 -18.80 8.50 6.83
CA GLY A 68 -19.71 8.15 5.71
C GLY A 68 -19.27 7.17 4.63
N LEU A 69 -17.99 7.07 4.25
CA LEU A 69 -17.57 6.34 3.04
C LEU A 69 -16.55 5.20 3.27
N VAL A 70 -16.22 4.88 4.53
CA VAL A 70 -15.16 3.91 4.85
C VAL A 70 -15.62 2.45 4.69
N LYS A 71 -16.92 2.15 4.80
CA LYS A 71 -17.43 0.77 4.61
C LYS A 71 -17.10 0.23 3.22
N SER A 72 -17.19 1.06 2.18
CA SER A 72 -16.84 0.68 0.80
C SER A 72 -15.33 0.57 0.60
N ALA A 73 -14.54 1.52 1.10
CA ALA A 73 -13.08 1.47 0.99
C ALA A 73 -12.46 0.30 1.77
N GLN A 74 -12.98 -0.01 2.96
CA GLN A 74 -12.52 -1.14 3.78
C GLN A 74 -12.96 -2.48 3.19
N LEU A 75 -14.12 -2.53 2.51
CA LEU A 75 -14.52 -3.67 1.69
C LEU A 75 -13.59 -3.86 0.50
N ASP A 76 -13.20 -2.79 -0.21
CA ASP A 76 -12.27 -2.90 -1.35
C ASP A 76 -10.87 -3.34 -0.94
N ILE A 77 -10.35 -2.83 0.18
CA ILE A 77 -9.05 -3.26 0.73
C ILE A 77 -9.09 -4.74 1.18
N LYS A 78 -10.18 -5.17 1.83
CA LYS A 78 -10.38 -6.60 2.15
C LYS A 78 -10.50 -7.46 0.89
N ARG A 79 -11.17 -6.97 -0.15
CA ARG A 79 -11.36 -7.69 -1.42
C ARG A 79 -10.05 -7.83 -2.20
N GLN A 80 -9.22 -6.77 -2.22
CA GLN A 80 -7.90 -6.82 -2.85
C GLN A 80 -6.92 -7.71 -2.10
N SER A 81 -6.91 -7.70 -0.76
CA SER A 81 -6.07 -8.61 0.03
C SER A 81 -6.51 -10.07 -0.11
N ALA A 82 -7.82 -10.34 -0.18
CA ALA A 82 -8.35 -11.68 -0.48
C ALA A 82 -7.94 -12.15 -1.89
N LYS A 83 -7.99 -11.29 -2.91
CA LYS A 83 -7.52 -11.61 -4.27
C LYS A 83 -6.03 -11.96 -4.32
N LYS A 84 -5.17 -11.21 -3.62
CA LYS A 84 -3.73 -11.52 -3.56
C LYS A 84 -3.46 -12.88 -2.91
N ARG A 85 -4.17 -13.22 -1.81
CA ARG A 85 -4.07 -14.55 -1.19
C ARG A 85 -4.53 -15.65 -2.13
N GLN A 86 -5.65 -15.45 -2.84
CA GLN A 86 -6.12 -16.43 -3.83
C GLN A 86 -5.11 -16.64 -4.96
N GLN A 87 -4.50 -15.58 -5.48
CA GLN A 87 -3.44 -15.71 -6.50
C GLN A 87 -2.23 -16.47 -5.99
N GLN A 88 -1.77 -16.20 -4.76
CA GLN A 88 -0.65 -16.95 -4.17
C GLN A 88 -0.97 -18.43 -4.01
N ILE A 89 -2.18 -18.78 -3.57
CA ILE A 89 -2.63 -20.17 -3.47
C ILE A 89 -2.68 -20.82 -4.86
N LEU A 90 -3.22 -20.12 -5.85
CA LEU A 90 -3.30 -20.62 -7.23
C LEU A 90 -1.90 -20.89 -7.82
N ILE A 91 -0.95 -19.97 -7.60
CA ILE A 91 0.45 -20.15 -8.00
C ILE A 91 1.05 -21.38 -7.29
N TRP A 92 0.82 -21.53 -5.98
CA TRP A 92 1.29 -22.69 -5.22
C TRP A 92 0.71 -24.00 -5.75
N VAL A 93 -0.58 -24.05 -6.07
CA VAL A 93 -1.24 -25.23 -6.63
C VAL A 93 -0.66 -25.58 -8.00
N VAL A 94 -0.44 -24.58 -8.87
CA VAL A 94 0.15 -24.80 -10.20
C VAL A 94 1.58 -25.32 -10.09
N VAL A 95 2.39 -24.75 -9.19
CA VAL A 95 3.77 -25.20 -8.96
C VAL A 95 3.79 -26.64 -8.42
N SER A 96 2.94 -26.95 -7.44
CA SER A 96 2.82 -28.31 -6.90
C SER A 96 2.40 -29.32 -7.96
N ALA A 97 1.41 -28.98 -8.80
CA ALA A 97 0.96 -29.85 -9.89
C ALA A 97 2.06 -30.06 -10.94
N ALA A 98 2.80 -29.01 -11.32
CA ALA A 98 3.90 -29.11 -12.26
C ALA A 98 5.04 -30.01 -11.72
N ILE A 99 5.36 -29.91 -10.44
CA ILE A 99 6.34 -30.79 -9.77
C ILE A 99 5.83 -32.24 -9.79
N LEU A 100 4.55 -32.47 -9.48
CA LEU A 100 3.97 -33.82 -9.45
C LEU A 100 3.99 -34.46 -10.86
N VAL A 101 3.63 -33.70 -11.90
CA VAL A 101 3.70 -34.16 -13.29
C VAL A 101 5.14 -34.47 -13.70
N ALA A 102 6.10 -33.59 -13.36
CA ALA A 102 7.52 -33.84 -13.62
C ALA A 102 8.03 -35.12 -12.93
N PHE A 103 7.64 -35.34 -11.67
CA PHE A 103 7.97 -36.58 -10.94
C PHE A 103 7.34 -37.82 -11.58
N THR A 104 6.07 -37.75 -12.02
CA THR A 104 5.42 -38.89 -12.69
C THR A 104 6.04 -39.19 -14.06
N LEU A 105 6.51 -38.18 -14.80
CA LEU A 105 7.21 -38.37 -16.07
C LEU A 105 8.63 -38.93 -15.88
N LEU A 106 9.33 -38.52 -14.82
CA LEU A 106 10.66 -39.06 -14.48
C LEU A 106 10.60 -40.47 -13.87
N GLY A 107 9.56 -40.79 -13.11
CA GLY A 107 9.36 -42.11 -12.50
C GLY A 107 8.67 -43.15 -13.41
N GLY A 108 7.96 -42.71 -14.45
CA GLY A 108 7.30 -43.60 -15.42
C GLY A 108 8.20 -44.11 -16.55
N PHE A 109 9.48 -43.73 -16.55
CA PHE A 109 10.52 -44.20 -17.48
C PHE A 109 11.55 -45.12 -16.81
N ALA A 110 11.25 -45.65 -15.62
CA ALA A 110 12.02 -46.69 -14.94
C ALA A 110 11.30 -48.04 -14.99
#